data_AF-A0A3A9HCQ3-F1
#
_entry.id   AF-A0A3A9HCQ3-F1
#
_cell.length_a   1.000
_cell.length_b   1.000
_cell.length_c   1.000
_cell.angle_alpha   90.00
_cell.angle_beta   90.00
_cell.angle_gamma   90.00
#
_symmetry.space_group_name_H-M   'P 1'
#
loop_
_entity.id
_entity.type
_entity.pdbx_description
1 polymer ?
#
loop_
_entity_poly.entity_id
_entity_poly.type
_entity_poly.pdbx_seq_one_letter_code
_entity_poly.pdbx_strand_id
1 'polypeptide(L)'
;GCTNPYGWTKFMIEQILRDAAAADAEVSAVLLRYFNPIGAHESGLIGEQPQGIPNNLMPYLCQVAAGKLPQLRVFGDDYPTPDGTGVRDYIHVVDLAKGHAAALAYAASHQGAEVFNLGTGRGSSVMDLIRSFERVNGIKIPYAIAPRRAGDIAACWADASKAERLLGWKARKSLDDMCRDSWNWTKKSL
;
A
#
# COMPACT_ATOMS: atom_id res chain seq x y z
N GLY A 1 5.73 18.32 2.64
CA GLY A 1 4.74 18.45 3.73
C GLY A 1 3.44 17.77 3.34
N CYS A 2 2.48 17.64 4.25
CA CYS A 2 1.17 17.06 3.96
C CYS A 2 0.43 17.90 2.90
N THR A 3 -0.12 17.25 1.88
CA THR A 3 -0.74 17.92 0.71
C THR A 3 -2.27 17.88 0.72
N ASN A 4 -2.89 17.17 1.68
CA ASN A 4 -4.34 17.05 1.78
C ASN A 4 -4.80 16.86 3.24
N PRO A 5 -6.09 17.08 3.54
CA PRO A 5 -6.63 16.95 4.90
C PRO A 5 -6.42 15.56 5.51
N TYR A 6 -6.55 14.48 4.73
CA TYR A 6 -6.30 13.12 5.22
C TYR A 6 -4.87 12.97 5.77
N GLY A 7 -3.87 13.42 5.03
CA GLY A 7 -2.46 13.40 5.48
C GLY A 7 -2.22 14.27 6.71
N TRP A 8 -2.88 15.43 6.79
CA TRP A 8 -2.80 16.28 7.98
C TRP A 8 -3.36 15.60 9.23
N THR A 9 -4.49 14.88 9.14
CA THR A 9 -5.02 14.13 10.30
C THR A 9 -4.01 13.11 10.82
N LYS A 10 -3.34 12.37 9.92
CA LYS A 10 -2.32 11.38 10.32
C LYS A 10 -1.11 12.03 10.97
N PHE A 11 -0.62 13.14 10.42
CA PHE A 11 0.51 13.88 11.00
C PHE A 11 0.18 14.43 12.40
N MET A 12 -1.01 15.00 12.58
CA MET A 12 -1.46 15.50 13.89
C MET A 12 -1.60 14.38 14.92
N ILE A 13 -2.11 13.20 14.52
CA ILE A 13 -2.20 12.03 15.41
C ILE A 13 -0.80 11.56 15.82
N GLU A 14 0.17 11.53 14.91
CA GLU A 14 1.56 11.20 15.29
C GLU A 14 2.12 12.18 16.31
N GLN A 15 1.83 13.49 16.17
CA GLN A 15 2.26 14.50 17.14
C GLN A 15 1.64 14.24 18.51
N ILE A 16 0.32 14.02 18.57
CA ILE A 16 -0.41 13.72 19.81
C ILE A 16 0.21 12.50 20.52
N LEU A 17 0.50 11.42 19.78
CA LEU A 17 1.05 10.20 20.36
C LEU A 17 2.50 10.38 20.86
N ARG A 18 3.31 11.20 20.17
CA ARG A 18 4.66 11.56 20.64
C ARG A 18 4.60 12.39 21.91
N ASP A 19 3.71 13.36 21.97
CA ASP A 19 3.55 14.23 23.14
C ASP A 19 3.03 13.44 24.34
N ALA A 20 2.10 12.50 24.13
CA ALA A 20 1.62 11.59 25.16
C ALA A 20 2.76 10.71 25.73
N ALA A 21 3.58 10.11 24.86
CA ALA A 21 4.71 9.27 25.26
C ALA A 21 5.87 10.06 25.88
N ALA A 22 5.95 11.37 25.63
CA ALA A 22 6.90 12.26 26.30
C ALA A 22 6.41 12.69 27.69
N ALA A 23 5.09 12.81 27.87
CA ALA A 23 4.48 13.18 29.14
C ALA A 23 4.39 12.02 30.14
N ASP A 24 4.27 10.79 29.64
CA ASP A 24 4.15 9.58 30.45
C ASP A 24 5.08 8.47 29.91
N ALA A 25 6.06 8.09 30.74
CA ALA A 25 7.06 7.08 30.39
C ALA A 25 6.51 5.65 30.33
N GLU A 26 5.30 5.39 30.84
CA GLU A 26 4.64 4.08 30.70
C GLU A 26 3.98 3.89 29.32
N VAL A 27 3.77 4.98 28.57
CA VAL A 27 3.16 4.92 27.24
C VAL A 27 4.15 4.41 26.21
N SER A 28 3.76 3.35 25.50
CA SER A 28 4.46 2.82 24.33
C SER A 28 3.60 3.03 23.08
N ALA A 29 4.15 3.74 22.09
CA ALA A 29 3.48 4.02 20.83
C ALA A 29 4.36 3.64 19.65
N VAL A 30 3.87 2.76 18.78
CA VAL A 30 4.54 2.40 17.52
C VAL A 30 3.76 2.98 16.35
N LEU A 31 4.36 3.98 15.70
CA LEU A 31 3.78 4.71 14.57
C LEU A 31 4.19 4.03 13.26
N LEU A 32 3.30 3.19 12.74
CA LEU A 32 3.53 2.46 11.49
C LEU A 32 3.02 3.28 10.29
N ARG A 33 3.95 3.75 9.46
CA ARG A 33 3.65 4.47 8.23
C ARG A 33 3.58 3.51 7.06
N TYR A 34 2.36 3.27 6.58
CA TYR A 34 2.10 2.38 5.45
C TYR A 34 2.36 3.10 4.12
N PHE A 35 2.77 2.33 3.13
CA PHE A 35 2.85 2.78 1.74
C PHE A 35 1.57 2.43 1.00
N ASN A 36 1.59 1.52 0.02
CA ASN A 36 0.40 1.19 -0.77
C ASN A 36 0.04 -0.29 -0.58
N PRO A 37 -0.79 -0.63 0.42
CA PRO A 37 -1.19 -2.01 0.66
C PRO A 37 -2.06 -2.53 -0.48
N ILE A 38 -1.70 -3.68 -1.03
CA ILE A 38 -2.47 -4.44 -2.03
C ILE A 38 -2.35 -5.95 -1.73
N GLY A 39 -2.99 -6.80 -2.53
CA GLY A 39 -3.06 -8.23 -2.25
C GLY A 39 -4.29 -8.60 -1.42
N ALA A 40 -4.39 -9.89 -1.14
CA ALA A 40 -5.42 -10.45 -0.28
C ALA A 40 -4.82 -11.62 0.51
N HIS A 41 -5.59 -12.24 1.40
CA HIS A 41 -5.14 -13.49 1.99
C HIS A 41 -5.09 -14.58 0.91
N GLU A 42 -4.04 -15.40 0.91
CA GLU A 42 -3.78 -16.41 -0.13
C GLU A 42 -4.88 -17.48 -0.26
N SER A 43 -5.68 -17.69 0.79
CA SER A 43 -6.89 -18.53 0.71
C SER A 43 -7.95 -17.97 -0.24
N GLY A 44 -7.92 -16.67 -0.52
CA GLY A 44 -8.95 -15.95 -1.27
C GLY A 44 -10.28 -15.86 -0.52
N LEU A 45 -10.30 -16.02 0.81
CA LEU A 45 -11.51 -15.91 1.63
C LEU A 45 -11.71 -14.51 2.25
N ILE A 46 -10.66 -13.69 2.28
CA ILE A 46 -10.71 -12.31 2.75
C ILE A 46 -9.81 -11.44 1.89
N GLY A 47 -10.25 -10.21 1.61
CA GLY A 47 -9.53 -9.21 0.84
C GLY A 47 -10.26 -7.87 0.84
N GLU A 48 -9.76 -6.88 0.09
CA GLU A 48 -10.37 -5.56 0.02
C GLU A 48 -11.72 -5.62 -0.73
N GLN A 49 -12.78 -5.08 -0.13
CA GLN A 49 -14.12 -5.00 -0.72
C GLN A 49 -14.67 -3.58 -0.59
N PRO A 50 -14.25 -2.65 -1.46
CA PRO A 50 -14.72 -1.27 -1.42
C PRO A 50 -16.21 -1.19 -1.81
N GLN A 51 -16.93 -0.27 -1.18
CA GLN A 51 -18.30 0.06 -1.56
C GLN A 51 -18.29 1.08 -2.71
N GLY A 52 -19.07 0.81 -3.75
CA GLY A 52 -19.15 1.67 -4.95
C GLY A 52 -17.91 1.57 -5.86
N ILE A 53 -17.62 2.66 -6.57
CA ILE A 53 -16.46 2.74 -7.47
C ILE A 53 -15.19 2.95 -6.62
N PRO A 54 -14.17 2.07 -6.70
CA PRO A 54 -12.99 2.20 -5.87
C PRO A 54 -12.17 3.45 -6.20
N ASN A 55 -11.56 4.05 -5.18
CA ASN A 55 -10.59 5.15 -5.38
C ASN A 55 -9.16 4.64 -5.58
N ASN A 56 -8.88 3.42 -5.14
CA ASN A 56 -7.56 2.80 -5.16
C ASN A 56 -7.35 1.97 -6.43
N LEU A 57 -6.09 1.91 -6.88
CA LEU A 57 -5.71 1.30 -8.16
C LEU A 57 -6.03 -0.20 -8.23
N MET A 58 -5.64 -1.00 -7.23
CA MET A 58 -5.79 -2.46 -7.30
C MET A 58 -7.26 -2.92 -7.31
N PRO A 59 -8.16 -2.44 -6.43
CA PRO A 59 -9.57 -2.84 -6.51
C PRO A 59 -10.25 -2.38 -7.80
N TYR A 60 -9.91 -1.20 -8.33
CA TYR A 60 -10.44 -0.73 -9.60
C TYR A 60 -9.99 -1.65 -10.75
N LEU A 61 -8.70 -1.98 -10.78
CA LEU A 61 -8.13 -2.92 -11.75
C LEU A 61 -8.84 -4.29 -11.66
N CYS A 62 -9.07 -4.80 -10.45
CA CYS A 62 -9.81 -6.05 -10.24
C CYS A 62 -11.26 -5.99 -10.74
N GLN A 63 -11.94 -4.84 -10.60
CA GLN A 63 -13.28 -4.65 -11.17
C GLN A 63 -13.29 -4.61 -12.70
N VAL A 64 -12.24 -4.05 -13.31
CA VAL A 64 -12.04 -4.09 -14.78
C VAL A 64 -11.78 -5.54 -15.23
N ALA A 65 -10.90 -6.25 -14.54
CA ALA A 65 -10.62 -7.67 -14.82
C ALA A 65 -11.88 -8.55 -14.69
N ALA A 66 -12.78 -8.21 -13.76
CA ALA A 66 -14.07 -8.85 -13.56
C ALA A 66 -15.16 -8.45 -14.58
N GLY A 67 -14.87 -7.51 -15.48
CA GLY A 67 -15.86 -6.96 -16.43
C GLY A 67 -16.92 -6.06 -15.80
N LYS A 68 -16.78 -5.69 -14.51
CA LYS A 68 -17.71 -4.76 -13.82
C LYS A 68 -17.47 -3.30 -14.24
N LEU A 69 -16.26 -2.98 -14.70
CA LEU A 69 -15.89 -1.68 -15.25
C LEU A 69 -15.26 -1.86 -16.65
N PRO A 70 -15.49 -0.93 -17.60
CA PRO A 70 -15.07 -1.13 -18.98
C PRO A 70 -13.55 -1.02 -19.18
N GLN A 71 -12.88 -0.14 -18.43
CA GLN A 71 -11.44 0.09 -18.52
C GLN A 71 -10.90 0.80 -17.29
N LEU A 72 -9.61 0.64 -17.03
CA LEU A 72 -8.87 1.36 -16.01
C LEU A 72 -8.50 2.77 -16.50
N ARG A 73 -8.52 3.77 -15.60
CA ARG A 73 -7.99 5.10 -15.88
C ARG A 73 -6.59 5.24 -15.29
N VAL A 74 -5.59 5.45 -16.14
CA VAL A 74 -4.20 5.70 -15.73
C VAL A 74 -4.00 7.21 -15.68
N PHE A 75 -3.84 7.78 -14.48
CA PHE A 75 -3.75 9.22 -14.29
C PHE A 75 -2.31 9.72 -14.51
N GLY A 76 -2.06 10.31 -15.68
CA GLY A 76 -0.77 10.86 -16.10
C GLY A 76 0.18 9.82 -16.71
N ASP A 77 0.82 10.23 -17.80
CA ASP A 77 1.85 9.50 -18.55
C ASP A 77 3.10 10.37 -18.81
N ASP A 78 3.21 11.48 -18.11
CA ASP A 78 4.21 12.53 -18.29
C ASP A 78 4.97 12.88 -16.99
N TYR A 79 4.86 12.03 -15.96
CA TYR A 79 5.67 12.17 -14.75
C TYR A 79 7.16 11.88 -15.03
N PRO A 80 8.10 12.50 -14.28
CA PRO A 80 9.53 12.21 -14.39
C PRO A 80 9.87 10.84 -13.77
N THR A 81 9.40 9.79 -14.42
CA THR A 81 9.49 8.37 -14.01
C THR A 81 9.77 7.52 -15.26
N PRO A 82 10.31 6.29 -15.13
CA PRO A 82 10.80 5.54 -16.29
C PRO A 82 9.80 5.31 -17.43
N ASP A 83 8.50 5.20 -17.12
CA ASP A 83 7.42 5.02 -18.11
C ASP A 83 6.36 6.12 -18.08
N GLY A 84 6.65 7.25 -17.44
CA GLY A 84 5.75 8.39 -17.35
C GLY A 84 4.60 8.26 -16.35
N THR A 85 4.36 7.06 -15.80
CA THR A 85 3.25 6.82 -14.85
C THR A 85 3.69 6.88 -13.40
N GLY A 86 2.75 7.11 -12.49
CA GLY A 86 3.04 7.20 -11.06
C GLY A 86 3.73 5.95 -10.50
N VAL A 87 4.82 6.14 -9.75
CA VAL A 87 5.59 5.06 -9.10
C VAL A 87 5.27 5.00 -7.61
N ARG A 88 4.98 3.80 -7.10
CA ARG A 88 4.55 3.57 -5.71
C ARG A 88 5.22 2.33 -5.14
N ASP A 89 5.46 2.33 -3.83
CA ASP A 89 5.82 1.12 -3.09
C ASP A 89 4.55 0.36 -2.73
N TYR A 90 4.31 -0.72 -3.47
CA TYR A 90 3.23 -1.66 -3.22
C TYR A 90 3.70 -2.71 -2.23
N ILE A 91 2.93 -2.93 -1.18
CA ILE A 91 3.21 -3.90 -0.12
C ILE A 91 2.05 -4.89 0.01
N HIS A 92 2.38 -6.17 0.17
CA HIS A 92 1.37 -7.20 0.35
C HIS A 92 0.68 -7.04 1.71
N VAL A 93 -0.65 -7.04 1.75
CA VAL A 93 -1.44 -6.80 2.97
C VAL A 93 -1.14 -7.80 4.09
N VAL A 94 -0.82 -9.05 3.75
CA VAL A 94 -0.38 -10.06 4.75
C VAL A 94 1.00 -9.74 5.33
N ASP A 95 1.95 -9.21 4.54
CA ASP A 95 3.24 -8.77 5.09
C ASP A 95 3.06 -7.56 6.00
N LEU A 96 2.16 -6.65 5.61
CA LEU A 96 1.77 -5.52 6.44
C LEU A 96 1.16 -5.97 7.77
N ALA A 97 0.26 -6.95 7.75
CA ALA A 97 -0.33 -7.54 8.96
C ALA A 97 0.74 -8.19 9.86
N LYS A 98 1.69 -8.92 9.29
CA LYS A 98 2.86 -9.45 10.03
C LYS A 98 3.73 -8.33 10.62
N GLY A 99 3.80 -7.17 9.97
CA GLY A 99 4.47 -5.98 10.48
C GLY A 99 3.83 -5.44 11.76
N HIS A 100 2.50 -5.55 11.88
CA HIS A 100 1.81 -5.19 13.12
C HIS A 100 2.15 -6.15 14.26
N ALA A 101 2.21 -7.46 13.99
CA ALA A 101 2.61 -8.43 15.02
C ALA A 101 4.04 -8.17 15.52
N ALA A 102 4.98 -7.85 14.62
CA ALA A 102 6.34 -7.45 15.00
C ALA A 102 6.37 -6.14 15.80
N ALA A 103 5.55 -5.17 15.42
CA ALA A 103 5.41 -3.90 16.15
C ALA A 103 4.87 -4.09 17.57
N LEU A 104 3.90 -4.99 17.77
CA LEU A 104 3.38 -5.33 19.10
C LEU A 104 4.46 -5.96 19.98
N ALA A 105 5.26 -6.88 19.43
CA ALA A 105 6.39 -7.47 20.15
C ALA A 105 7.45 -6.43 20.54
N TYR A 106 7.72 -5.46 19.66
CA TYR A 106 8.59 -4.32 19.96
C TYR A 106 8.01 -3.45 21.08
N ALA A 107 6.73 -3.06 20.97
CA ALA A 107 6.04 -2.23 21.96
C ALA A 107 6.00 -2.86 23.37
N ALA A 108 5.92 -4.20 23.45
CA ALA A 108 5.93 -4.92 24.72
C ALA A 108 7.26 -4.82 25.49
N SER A 109 8.34 -4.43 24.82
CA SER A 109 9.69 -4.35 25.40
C SER A 109 10.33 -2.96 25.33
N HIS A 110 9.63 -1.97 24.76
CA HIS A 110 10.14 -0.62 24.55
C HIS A 110 9.07 0.41 24.93
N GLN A 111 9.45 1.46 25.62
CA GLN A 111 8.61 2.62 25.92
C GLN A 111 8.88 3.77 24.94
N GLY A 112 8.04 4.80 25.01
CA GLY A 112 8.16 5.98 24.15
C GLY A 112 7.43 5.82 22.81
N ALA A 113 7.57 6.84 21.96
CA ALA A 113 6.99 6.85 20.63
C ALA A 113 8.06 6.58 19.56
N GLU A 114 7.88 5.53 18.76
CA GLU A 114 8.83 5.16 17.72
C GLU A 114 8.15 4.94 16.37
N VAL A 115 8.81 5.39 15.30
CA VAL A 115 8.27 5.41 13.93
C VAL A 115 8.98 4.42 13.03
N PHE A 116 8.18 3.68 12.26
CA PHE A 116 8.63 2.73 11.26
C PHE A 116 7.87 2.88 9.95
N ASN A 117 8.60 2.82 8.84
CA ASN A 117 8.01 2.64 7.52
C ASN A 117 7.74 1.14 7.29
N LEU A 118 6.51 0.79 6.90
CA LEU A 118 6.18 -0.55 6.41
C LEU A 118 5.94 -0.49 4.90
N GLY A 119 6.98 -0.83 4.16
CA GLY A 119 7.02 -0.91 2.70
C GLY A 119 8.04 -1.96 2.25
N THR A 120 8.14 -2.18 0.95
CA THR A 120 9.12 -3.10 0.35
C THR A 120 10.47 -2.42 0.09
N GLY A 121 10.48 -1.09 0.05
CA GLY A 121 11.61 -0.28 -0.40
C GLY A 121 11.85 -0.30 -1.90
N ARG A 122 10.88 -0.79 -2.68
CA ARG A 122 10.93 -0.86 -4.14
C ARG A 122 9.72 -0.12 -4.71
N GLY A 123 9.98 0.82 -5.62
CA GLY A 123 8.93 1.46 -6.40
C GLY A 123 8.54 0.60 -7.61
N SER A 124 7.25 0.53 -7.92
CA SER A 124 6.74 0.01 -9.18
C SER A 124 5.75 1.02 -9.78
N SER A 125 5.78 1.16 -11.10
CA SER A 125 4.87 2.06 -11.80
C SER A 125 3.45 1.49 -11.91
N VAL A 126 2.49 2.32 -12.35
CA VAL A 126 1.14 1.83 -12.69
C VAL A 126 1.22 0.77 -13.79
N MET A 127 2.09 0.96 -14.78
CA MET A 127 2.26 0.00 -15.87
C MET A 127 2.95 -1.28 -15.43
N ASP A 128 3.87 -1.24 -14.46
CA ASP A 128 4.44 -2.45 -13.85
C ASP A 128 3.36 -3.29 -13.19
N LEU A 129 2.44 -2.65 -12.46
CA LEU A 129 1.32 -3.32 -11.81
C LEU A 129 0.39 -3.98 -12.83
N ILE A 130 0.02 -3.25 -13.90
CA ILE A 130 -0.81 -3.79 -14.99
C ILE A 130 -0.11 -5.00 -15.63
N ARG A 131 1.16 -4.86 -16.03
CA ARG A 131 1.92 -5.94 -16.66
C ARG A 131 2.05 -7.17 -15.77
N SER A 132 2.34 -6.99 -14.48
CA SER A 132 2.40 -8.08 -13.50
C SER A 132 1.04 -8.76 -13.39
N PHE A 133 -0.04 -7.99 -13.22
CA PHE A 133 -1.40 -8.53 -13.13
C PHE A 133 -1.79 -9.33 -14.37
N GLU A 134 -1.58 -8.79 -15.58
CA GLU A 134 -1.90 -9.50 -16.81
C GLU A 134 -1.13 -10.81 -16.93
N ARG A 135 0.17 -10.79 -16.63
CA ARG A 135 1.05 -11.96 -16.76
C ARG A 135 0.68 -13.06 -15.78
N VAL A 136 0.44 -12.74 -14.51
CA VAL A 136 0.19 -13.77 -13.48
C VAL A 136 -1.23 -14.31 -13.52
N ASN A 137 -2.20 -13.52 -14.00
CA ASN A 137 -3.61 -13.90 -14.04
C ASN A 137 -4.09 -14.34 -15.43
N GLY A 138 -3.32 -14.06 -16.49
CA GLY A 138 -3.72 -14.37 -17.87
C GLY A 138 -4.91 -13.55 -18.37
N ILE A 139 -5.11 -12.35 -17.83
CA ILE A 139 -6.26 -11.47 -18.13
C ILE A 139 -5.74 -10.17 -18.70
N LYS A 140 -6.25 -9.74 -19.85
CA LYS A 140 -5.95 -8.42 -20.40
C LYS A 140 -6.74 -7.33 -19.69
N ILE A 141 -6.07 -6.22 -19.38
CA ILE A 141 -6.67 -5.08 -18.69
C ILE A 141 -6.77 -3.91 -19.67
N PRO A 142 -7.97 -3.60 -20.17
CA PRO A 142 -8.20 -2.36 -20.92
C PRO A 142 -7.90 -1.16 -20.03
N TYR A 143 -7.16 -0.18 -20.54
CA TYR A 143 -6.90 1.07 -19.84
C TYR A 143 -6.84 2.25 -20.81
N ALA A 144 -7.09 3.45 -20.29
CA ALA A 144 -6.92 4.71 -20.99
C ALA A 144 -6.11 5.69 -20.13
N ILE A 145 -5.22 6.45 -20.77
CA ILE A 145 -4.52 7.56 -20.12
C ILE A 145 -5.53 8.69 -19.85
N ALA A 146 -5.48 9.23 -18.65
CA ALA A 146 -6.27 10.36 -18.18
C ALA A 146 -5.33 11.47 -17.66
N PRO A 147 -5.81 12.71 -17.52
CA PRO A 147 -5.01 13.77 -16.91
C PRO A 147 -4.52 13.37 -15.51
N ARG A 148 -3.39 13.97 -15.07
CA ARG A 148 -2.88 13.79 -13.71
C ARG A 148 -3.96 14.10 -12.68
N ARG A 149 -4.06 13.27 -11.64
CA ARG A 149 -4.96 13.52 -10.52
C ARG A 149 -4.34 14.54 -9.59
N ALA A 150 -5.08 15.58 -9.23
CA ALA A 150 -4.61 16.63 -8.34
C ALA A 150 -4.12 16.04 -7.00
N GLY A 151 -2.91 16.44 -6.59
CA GLY A 151 -2.27 15.96 -5.36
C GLY A 151 -1.43 14.68 -5.49
N ASP A 152 -1.47 13.98 -6.63
CA ASP A 152 -0.60 12.82 -6.86
C ASP A 152 0.85 13.24 -7.11
N ILE A 153 1.76 12.63 -6.36
CA ILE A 153 3.21 12.77 -6.54
C ILE A 153 3.72 11.78 -7.59
N ALA A 154 4.83 12.13 -8.25
CA ALA A 154 5.44 11.32 -9.30
C ALA A 154 5.85 9.93 -8.78
N ALA A 155 6.68 9.88 -7.75
CA ALA A 155 7.24 8.65 -7.21
C ALA A 155 7.36 8.69 -5.69
N CYS A 156 7.06 7.58 -5.01
CA CYS A 156 7.19 7.45 -3.56
C CYS A 156 7.37 5.99 -3.13
N TRP A 157 8.42 5.71 -2.36
CA TRP A 157 8.68 4.39 -1.77
C TRP A 157 9.40 4.49 -0.43
N ALA A 158 9.38 3.39 0.33
CA ALA A 158 9.93 3.38 1.68
C ALA A 158 11.46 3.28 1.69
N ASP A 159 12.09 3.84 2.72
CA ASP A 159 13.23 3.16 3.32
C ASP A 159 12.71 2.36 4.52
N ALA A 160 12.76 1.03 4.39
CA ALA A 160 12.29 0.07 5.40
C ALA A 160 13.43 -0.52 6.24
N SER A 161 14.67 -0.02 6.10
CA SER A 161 15.86 -0.54 6.80
C SER A 161 15.73 -0.53 8.32
N LYS A 162 15.05 0.49 8.87
CA LYS A 162 14.79 0.59 10.31
C LYS A 162 13.87 -0.52 10.82
N ALA A 163 12.82 -0.85 10.06
CA ALA A 163 11.90 -1.93 10.42
C ALA A 163 12.61 -3.29 10.37
N GLU A 164 13.47 -3.50 9.37
CA GLU A 164 14.30 -4.71 9.28
C GLU A 164 15.25 -4.84 10.47
N ARG A 165 15.95 -3.75 10.85
CA ARG A 165 16.92 -3.77 11.95
C ARG A 165 16.30 -3.93 13.33
N LEU A 166 15.21 -3.21 13.61
CA LEU A 166 14.67 -3.10 14.99
C LEU A 166 13.44 -3.98 15.23
N LEU A 167 12.61 -4.22 14.21
CA LEU A 167 11.44 -5.10 14.34
C LEU A 167 11.74 -6.53 13.88
N GLY A 168 12.89 -6.76 13.24
CA GLY A 168 13.17 -8.03 12.55
C GLY A 168 12.20 -8.29 11.38
N TRP A 169 11.52 -7.26 10.89
CA TRP A 169 10.47 -7.37 9.90
C TRP A 169 10.93 -6.90 8.52
N LYS A 170 10.58 -7.65 7.48
CA LYS A 170 10.80 -7.28 6.08
C LYS A 170 9.68 -7.87 5.23
N ALA A 171 9.16 -7.09 4.28
CA ALA A 171 8.23 -7.61 3.27
C ALA A 171 8.90 -8.74 2.46
N ARG A 172 8.12 -9.79 2.15
CA ARG A 172 8.60 -11.02 1.50
C ARG A 172 7.85 -11.31 0.20
N LYS A 173 6.58 -10.92 0.11
CA LYS A 173 5.73 -11.15 -1.06
C LYS A 173 6.08 -10.16 -2.17
N SER A 174 6.14 -10.67 -3.39
CA SER A 174 6.43 -9.91 -4.61
C SER A 174 5.19 -9.21 -5.16
N LEU A 175 5.37 -8.32 -6.14
CA LEU A 175 4.26 -7.69 -6.88
C LEU A 175 3.35 -8.75 -7.52
N ASP A 176 3.95 -9.82 -8.04
CA ASP A 176 3.24 -10.97 -8.62
C ASP A 176 2.35 -11.68 -7.60
N ASP A 177 2.85 -11.87 -6.38
CA ASP A 177 2.06 -12.44 -5.29
C ASP A 177 0.86 -11.55 -4.97
N MET A 178 1.08 -10.24 -4.89
CA MET A 178 0.03 -9.26 -4.62
C MET A 178 -1.05 -9.28 -5.71
N CYS A 179 -0.66 -9.30 -6.99
CA CYS A 179 -1.58 -9.35 -8.13
C CYS A 179 -2.36 -10.66 -8.19
N ARG A 180 -1.70 -11.80 -7.97
CA ARG A 180 -2.33 -13.12 -7.95
C ARG A 180 -3.34 -13.22 -6.80
N ASP A 181 -2.94 -12.83 -5.58
CA ASP A 181 -3.77 -13.02 -4.40
C ASP A 181 -4.97 -12.05 -4.42
N SER A 182 -4.79 -10.81 -4.93
CA SER A 182 -5.90 -9.86 -5.17
C SER A 182 -6.96 -10.42 -6.13
N TRP A 183 -6.51 -11.05 -7.22
CA TRP A 183 -7.42 -11.64 -8.20
C TRP A 183 -8.11 -12.90 -7.67
N ASN A 184 -7.38 -13.76 -6.95
CA ASN A 184 -7.94 -14.96 -6.32
C ASN A 184 -9.09 -14.61 -5.36
N TRP A 185 -8.92 -13.58 -4.53
CA TRP A 185 -10.00 -13.03 -3.70
C TRP A 185 -11.16 -12.54 -4.58
N THR A 186 -10.88 -11.64 -5.52
CA THR A 186 -11.92 -11.02 -6.36
C THR A 186 -12.77 -12.08 -7.04
N LYS A 187 -12.15 -13.08 -7.68
CA LYS A 187 -12.81 -14.15 -8.44
C LYS A 187 -13.77 -14.99 -7.59
N LYS A 188 -13.46 -15.19 -6.30
CA LYS A 188 -14.30 -15.94 -5.35
C LYS A 188 -15.44 -15.10 -4.78
N SER A 189 -15.32 -13.77 -4.86
CA SER A 189 -16.27 -12.79 -4.33
C SER A 189 -17.09 -12.10 -5.43
N LEU A 190 -17.05 -12.64 -6.66
CA LEU A 190 -17.75 -12.07 -7.81
C LEU A 190 -19.26 -12.22 -7.71
#